data_AF-A0AA40XAP4-F1
#
_entry.id   AF-A0AA40XAP4-F1
#
_cell.length_a   1.000
_cell.length_b   1.000
_cell.length_c   1.000
_cell.angle_alpha   90.00
_cell.angle_beta   90.00
_cell.angle_gamma   90.00
#
_symmetry.space_group_name_H-M   'P 1'
#
loop_
_entity.id
_entity.type
_entity.pdbx_description
1 polymer ?
#
loop_
_entity_poly.entity_id
_entity_poly.type
_entity_poly.pdbx_seq_one_letter_code
_entity_poly.pdbx_strand_id
1 'polypeptide(L)'
;MGKTIRQLSEEFKLSKQAINQRINSINGFRSKHTYKVKNHLEIDNQGVKILANFDKQKQQERQPNRQAENDKDKNIDQILLKQLDVKDQQIANLQQALDQQQKLQIATVAENHRLKEHVQKLSGLFESSSATHQQQLNDKDDTLTNSSNTSHIKDKNDNQNENKVAEYGNRQKKTFKNNTNNSWWHFW
;
A
#
# COMPACT_ATOMS: atom_id res chain seq x y z
N MET A 1 24.52 -49.47 52.39
CA MET A 1 23.13 -49.38 52.88
C MET A 1 22.33 -48.64 51.84
N GLY A 2 21.28 -49.24 51.28
CA GLY A 2 20.37 -48.54 50.37
C GLY A 2 19.33 -47.75 51.13
N LYS A 3 18.62 -46.86 50.43
CA LYS A 3 17.55 -46.03 50.99
C LYS A 3 16.22 -46.37 50.34
N THR A 4 15.16 -46.41 51.13
CA THR A 4 13.80 -46.60 50.61
C THR A 4 13.27 -45.28 50.07
N ILE A 5 12.33 -45.32 49.10
CA ILE A 5 11.63 -44.13 48.59
C ILE A 5 11.03 -43.26 49.71
N ARG A 6 10.59 -43.88 50.82
CA ARG A 6 10.11 -43.15 52.00
C ARG A 6 11.21 -42.31 52.66
N GLN A 7 12.40 -42.86 52.87
CA GLN A 7 13.52 -42.15 53.48
C GLN A 7 14.00 -41.02 52.56
N LEU A 8 14.03 -41.28 51.24
CA LEU A 8 14.37 -40.25 50.25
C LEU A 8 13.34 -39.12 50.19
N SER A 9 12.06 -39.44 50.46
CA SER A 9 10.98 -38.45 50.54
C SER A 9 11.22 -37.47 51.68
N GLU A 10 11.64 -37.98 52.83
CA GLU A 10 11.97 -37.19 54.01
C GLU A 10 13.27 -36.39 53.79
N GLU A 11 14.30 -37.00 53.20
CA GLU A 11 15.61 -36.35 52.96
C GLU A 11 15.55 -35.25 51.90
N PHE A 12 14.89 -35.49 50.77
CA PHE A 12 14.77 -34.50 49.68
C PHE A 12 13.61 -33.53 49.89
N LYS A 13 12.79 -33.70 50.94
CA LYS A 13 11.56 -32.94 51.17
C LYS A 13 10.60 -32.97 49.97
N LEU A 14 10.55 -34.13 49.31
CA LEU A 14 9.70 -34.39 48.14
C LEU A 14 8.67 -35.46 48.47
N SER A 15 7.52 -35.46 47.81
CA SER A 15 6.55 -36.55 47.98
C SER A 15 7.10 -37.88 47.43
N LYS A 16 6.65 -39.01 47.98
CA LYS A 16 6.97 -40.35 47.45
C LYS A 16 6.64 -40.48 45.96
N GLN A 17 5.57 -39.81 45.53
CA GLN A 17 5.15 -39.77 44.13
C GLN A 17 6.13 -38.99 43.27
N ALA A 18 6.60 -37.82 43.73
CA ALA A 18 7.62 -37.04 43.02
C ALA A 18 8.92 -37.83 42.83
N ILE A 19 9.34 -38.61 43.84
CA ILE A 19 10.51 -39.48 43.71
C ILE A 19 10.27 -40.59 42.70
N ASN A 20 9.10 -41.23 42.72
CA ASN A 20 8.75 -42.24 41.71
C ASN A 20 8.73 -41.65 40.28
N GLN A 21 8.26 -40.41 40.11
CA GLN A 21 8.32 -39.72 38.82
C GLN A 21 9.77 -39.50 38.37
N ARG A 22 10.66 -39.05 39.26
CA ARG A 22 12.09 -38.90 38.94
C ARG A 22 12.71 -40.24 38.52
N ILE A 23 12.42 -41.31 39.27
CA ILE A 23 12.89 -42.67 38.94
C ILE A 23 12.42 -43.12 37.56
N ASN A 24 11.16 -42.86 37.21
CA ASN A 24 10.61 -43.23 35.91
C ASN A 24 11.10 -42.34 34.76
N SER A 25 11.51 -41.11 35.06
CA SER A 25 12.03 -40.17 34.07
C SER A 25 13.45 -40.54 33.63
N ILE A 26 14.20 -41.24 34.48
CA ILE A 26 15.59 -41.63 34.19
C ILE A 26 15.59 -43.01 33.53
N ASN A 27 16.06 -43.07 32.29
CA ASN A 27 16.05 -44.30 31.50
C ASN A 27 16.86 -45.43 32.18
N GLY A 28 16.23 -46.58 32.39
CA GLY A 28 16.86 -47.76 32.99
C GLY A 28 17.23 -47.63 34.47
N PHE A 29 16.75 -46.59 35.18
CA PHE A 29 17.11 -46.37 36.59
C PHE A 29 16.75 -47.55 37.49
N ARG A 30 15.53 -48.09 37.34
CA ARG A 30 15.06 -49.21 38.16
C ARG A 30 15.90 -50.47 37.98
N SER A 31 16.39 -50.72 36.77
CA SER A 31 17.21 -51.89 36.46
C SER A 31 18.63 -51.77 37.03
N LYS A 32 19.16 -50.55 37.18
CA LYS A 32 20.55 -50.29 37.58
C LYS A 32 20.71 -49.98 39.07
N HIS A 33 19.74 -49.29 39.66
CA HIS A 33 19.87 -48.64 40.97
C HIS A 33 18.79 -49.04 41.96
N THR A 34 17.86 -49.93 41.60
CA THR A 34 16.82 -50.41 42.51
C THR A 34 16.95 -51.91 42.71
N TYR A 35 16.89 -52.36 43.96
CA TYR A 35 16.93 -53.78 44.30
C TYR A 35 15.89 -54.11 45.38
N LYS A 36 15.39 -55.35 45.35
CA LYS A 36 14.40 -55.84 46.32
C LYS A 36 15.10 -56.39 47.56
N VAL A 37 14.73 -55.86 48.72
CA VAL A 37 15.17 -56.35 50.02
C VAL A 37 13.94 -56.83 50.77
N LYS A 38 13.82 -58.15 50.96
CA LYS A 38 12.65 -58.78 51.60
C LYS A 38 11.33 -58.29 50.96
N ASN A 39 10.62 -57.38 51.64
CA ASN A 39 9.29 -56.89 51.24
C ASN A 39 9.30 -55.45 50.70
N HIS A 40 10.46 -54.79 50.58
CA HIS A 40 10.57 -53.41 50.10
C HIS A 40 11.65 -53.26 49.03
N LEU A 41 11.60 -52.13 48.31
CA LEU A 41 12.60 -51.74 47.32
C LEU A 41 13.54 -50.69 47.92
N GLU A 42 14.84 -50.92 47.78
CA GLU A 42 15.88 -49.98 48.15
C GLU A 42 16.60 -49.45 46.91
N ILE A 43 17.05 -48.20 47.03
CA ILE A 43 17.87 -47.52 46.04
C ILE A 43 19.30 -47.49 46.55
N ASP A 44 20.24 -47.87 45.68
CA ASP A 44 21.66 -47.83 45.99
C ASP A 44 22.17 -46.38 46.15
N ASN A 45 23.36 -46.23 46.73
CA ASN A 45 23.92 -44.89 46.98
C ASN A 45 24.18 -44.08 45.69
N GLN A 46 24.40 -44.75 44.56
CA GLN A 46 24.60 -44.07 43.27
C GLN A 46 23.28 -43.52 42.73
N GLY A 47 22.21 -44.30 42.78
CA GLY A 47 20.86 -43.88 42.43
C GLY A 47 20.37 -42.71 43.29
N VAL A 48 20.69 -42.71 44.59
CA VAL A 48 20.38 -41.58 45.48
C VAL A 48 21.07 -40.29 45.01
N LYS A 49 22.35 -40.35 44.62
CA LYS A 49 23.08 -39.18 44.10
C LYS A 49 22.50 -38.67 42.78
N ILE A 50 22.08 -39.58 41.90
CA ILE A 50 21.43 -39.24 40.63
C ILE A 50 20.10 -38.53 40.90
N LEU A 51 19.26 -39.06 41.81
CA LEU A 51 17.97 -38.45 42.17
C LEU A 51 18.12 -37.08 42.85
N ALA A 52 19.18 -36.89 43.65
CA ALA A 52 19.51 -35.61 44.28
C ALA A 52 19.90 -34.55 43.25
N ASN A 53 20.61 -34.94 42.19
CA ASN A 53 21.05 -34.05 41.11
C ASN A 53 20.08 -34.00 39.92
N PHE A 54 18.92 -34.66 40.01
CA PHE A 54 17.93 -34.76 38.92
C PHE A 54 17.55 -33.40 38.34
N ASP A 55 17.32 -32.39 39.20
CA ASP A 55 16.93 -31.05 38.75
C ASP A 55 18.07 -30.33 38.00
N LYS A 56 19.32 -30.60 38.38
CA LYS A 56 20.51 -30.06 37.69
C LYS A 56 20.75 -30.74 36.35
N GLN A 57 20.55 -32.06 36.28
CA GLN A 57 20.64 -32.82 35.04
C GLN A 57 19.55 -32.41 34.04
N LYS A 58 18.30 -32.21 34.48
CA LYS A 58 17.22 -31.73 33.61
C LYS A 58 17.48 -30.33 33.03
N GLN A 59 18.21 -29.48 33.76
CA GLN A 59 18.64 -28.17 33.26
C GLN A 59 19.79 -28.28 32.26
N GLN A 60 20.69 -29.26 32.40
CA GLN A 60 21.79 -29.53 31.47
C GLN A 60 21.34 -30.29 30.21
N GLU A 61 20.42 -31.25 30.31
CA GLU A 61 19.80 -31.95 29.16
C GLU A 61 18.91 -31.02 28.33
N ARG A 62 18.43 -29.91 28.89
CA ARG A 62 17.80 -28.81 28.12
C ARG A 62 18.80 -27.99 27.29
N GLN A 63 20.11 -28.21 27.43
CA GLN A 63 21.16 -27.35 26.87
C GLN A 63 22.15 -27.99 25.87
N PRO A 64 22.00 -29.20 25.27
CA PRO A 64 22.86 -29.61 24.17
C PRO A 64 22.20 -29.55 22.79
N ASN A 65 21.00 -28.95 22.63
CA ASN A 65 20.33 -28.88 21.31
C ASN A 65 19.98 -27.46 20.80
N ARG A 66 20.31 -26.40 21.55
CA ARG A 66 19.97 -25.03 21.10
C ARG A 66 20.90 -24.45 20.05
N GLN A 67 22.12 -24.96 19.85
CA GLN A 67 23.06 -24.30 18.93
C GLN A 67 22.70 -24.53 17.45
N ALA A 68 22.26 -25.73 17.06
CA ALA A 68 21.87 -25.99 15.67
C ALA A 68 20.50 -25.42 15.28
N GLU A 69 19.59 -25.23 16.26
CA GLU A 69 18.28 -24.60 16.05
C GLU A 69 18.40 -23.07 16.02
N ASN A 70 19.23 -22.48 16.90
CA ASN A 70 19.47 -21.03 16.92
C ASN A 70 20.10 -20.48 15.64
N ASP A 71 20.97 -21.21 14.94
CA ASP A 71 21.59 -20.69 13.73
C ASP A 71 20.63 -20.64 12.54
N LYS A 72 19.66 -21.55 12.48
CA LYS A 72 18.57 -21.51 11.49
C LYS A 72 17.56 -20.43 11.83
N ASP A 73 17.16 -20.32 13.10
CA ASP A 73 16.20 -19.31 13.55
C ASP A 73 16.75 -17.90 13.40
N LYS A 74 18.02 -17.65 13.73
CA LYS A 74 18.69 -16.36 13.48
C LYS A 74 18.78 -16.01 12.00
N ASN A 75 18.97 -17.00 11.13
CA ASN A 75 19.00 -16.76 9.69
C ASN A 75 17.61 -16.40 9.16
N ILE A 76 16.58 -17.08 9.64
CA ILE A 76 15.17 -16.77 9.31
C ILE A 76 14.82 -15.36 9.81
N ASP A 77 15.17 -15.00 11.04
CA ASP A 77 14.94 -13.66 11.60
C ASP A 77 15.64 -12.56 10.77
N GLN A 78 16.88 -12.79 10.35
CA GLN A 78 17.60 -11.85 9.48
C GLN A 78 16.98 -11.73 8.09
N ILE A 79 16.49 -12.84 7.51
CA ILE A 79 15.80 -12.81 6.21
C ILE A 79 14.48 -12.06 6.35
N LEU A 80 13.70 -12.32 7.40
CA LEU A 80 12.44 -11.64 7.66
C LEU A 80 12.65 -10.13 7.89
N LEU A 81 13.71 -9.75 8.63
CA LEU A 81 14.06 -8.35 8.84
C LEU A 81 14.42 -7.65 7.53
N LYS A 82 15.26 -8.27 6.68
CA LYS A 82 15.58 -7.73 5.35
C LYS A 82 14.35 -7.59 4.46
N GLN A 83 13.43 -8.56 4.52
CA GLN A 83 12.17 -8.49 3.77
C GLN A 83 11.28 -7.35 4.27
N LEU A 84 11.28 -7.10 5.58
CA LEU A 84 10.55 -5.98 6.18
C LEU A 84 11.13 -4.65 5.70
N ASP A 85 12.46 -4.48 5.75
CA ASP A 85 13.14 -3.28 5.25
C ASP A 85 12.82 -3.00 3.77
N VAL A 86 12.85 -4.04 2.93
CA VAL A 86 12.49 -3.92 1.50
C VAL A 86 11.02 -3.50 1.33
N LYS A 87 10.10 -4.06 2.13
CA LYS A 87 8.69 -3.68 2.10
C LYS A 87 8.48 -2.24 2.58
N ASP A 88 9.18 -1.83 3.62
CA ASP A 88 9.11 -0.46 4.14
C ASP A 88 9.62 0.55 3.10
N GLN A 89 10.70 0.23 2.38
CA GLN A 89 11.18 1.03 1.25
C GLN A 89 10.16 1.10 0.10
N GLN A 90 9.51 -0.02 -0.23
CA GLN A 90 8.45 -0.03 -1.25
C GLN A 90 7.26 0.85 -0.84
N ILE A 91 6.85 0.77 0.44
CA ILE A 91 5.78 1.61 1.00
C ILE A 91 6.17 3.09 0.93
N ALA A 92 7.40 3.44 1.31
CA ALA A 92 7.89 4.82 1.24
C ALA A 92 7.88 5.36 -0.19
N ASN A 93 8.32 4.56 -1.17
CA ASN A 93 8.30 4.94 -2.58
C ASN A 93 6.87 5.14 -3.12
N LEU A 94 5.94 4.25 -2.76
CA LEU A 94 4.53 4.38 -3.14
C LEU A 94 3.88 5.61 -2.51
N GLN A 95 4.17 5.88 -1.24
CA GLN A 95 3.69 7.09 -0.56
C GLN A 95 4.23 8.35 -1.25
N GLN A 96 5.52 8.38 -1.58
CA GLN A 96 6.12 9.52 -2.28
C GLN A 96 5.48 9.74 -3.67
N ALA A 97 5.25 8.66 -4.43
CA ALA A 97 4.61 8.75 -5.74
C ALA A 97 3.16 9.26 -5.63
N LEU A 98 2.42 8.81 -4.63
CA LEU A 98 1.06 9.28 -4.34
C LEU A 98 1.06 10.77 -3.97
N ASP A 99 1.96 11.20 -3.10
CA ASP A 99 2.09 12.60 -2.71
C ASP A 99 2.44 13.50 -3.91
N GLN A 100 3.31 13.02 -4.81
CA GLN A 100 3.62 13.71 -6.06
C GLN A 100 2.40 13.83 -6.97
N GLN A 101 1.63 12.75 -7.13
CA GLN A 101 0.40 12.76 -7.91
C GLN A 101 -0.63 13.75 -7.35
N GLN A 102 -0.82 13.79 -6.03
CA GLN A 102 -1.72 14.74 -5.38
C GLN A 102 -1.28 16.19 -5.61
N LYS A 103 0.02 16.49 -5.47
CA LYS A 103 0.57 17.82 -5.75
C LYS A 103 0.31 18.27 -7.20
N LEU A 104 0.53 17.37 -8.16
CA LEU A 104 0.28 17.64 -9.58
C LEU A 104 -1.22 17.89 -9.84
N GLN A 105 -2.11 17.14 -9.22
CA GLN A 105 -3.55 17.34 -9.35
C GLN A 105 -3.99 18.70 -8.81
N ILE A 106 -3.49 19.09 -7.63
CA ILE A 106 -3.76 20.40 -7.03
C ILE A 106 -3.27 21.52 -7.94
N ALA A 107 -2.03 21.43 -8.44
CA ALA A 107 -1.45 22.42 -9.34
C ALA A 107 -2.26 22.54 -10.65
N THR A 108 -2.68 21.41 -11.22
CA THR A 108 -3.50 21.36 -12.44
C THR A 108 -4.86 22.01 -12.22
N VAL A 109 -5.52 21.74 -11.10
CA VAL A 109 -6.82 22.35 -10.77
C VAL A 109 -6.67 23.86 -10.57
N ALA A 110 -5.63 24.30 -9.88
CA ALA A 110 -5.34 25.72 -9.66
C ALA A 110 -5.06 26.47 -10.97
N GLU A 111 -4.25 25.88 -11.87
CA GLU A 111 -3.97 26.46 -13.18
C GLU A 111 -5.24 26.54 -14.05
N ASN A 112 -6.05 25.49 -14.05
CA ASN A 112 -7.34 25.49 -14.75
C ASN A 112 -8.29 26.58 -14.23
N HIS A 113 -8.32 26.81 -12.92
CA HIS A 113 -9.08 27.91 -12.34
C HIS A 113 -8.60 29.26 -12.88
N ARG A 114 -7.28 29.49 -12.87
CA ARG A 114 -6.67 30.72 -13.39
C ARG A 114 -6.95 30.92 -14.87
N LEU A 115 -6.86 29.86 -15.67
CA LEU A 115 -7.20 29.90 -17.10
C LEU A 115 -8.68 30.22 -17.32
N LYS A 116 -9.59 29.63 -16.54
CA LYS A 116 -11.02 29.95 -16.62
C LYS A 116 -11.29 31.41 -16.30
N GLU A 117 -10.67 31.96 -15.26
CA GLU A 117 -10.78 33.39 -14.94
C GLU A 117 -10.27 34.27 -16.08
N HIS A 118 -9.13 33.92 -16.69
CA HIS A 118 -8.57 34.68 -17.80
C HIS A 118 -9.50 34.65 -19.02
N VAL A 119 -10.05 33.47 -19.35
CA VAL A 119 -11.03 33.32 -20.44
C VAL A 119 -12.28 34.17 -20.16
N GLN A 120 -12.79 34.15 -18.93
CA GLN A 120 -13.96 34.94 -18.55
C GLN A 120 -13.72 36.45 -18.62
N LYS A 121 -12.53 36.92 -18.19
CA LYS A 121 -12.14 38.33 -18.30
C LYS A 121 -12.05 38.77 -19.76
N LEU A 122 -11.45 37.93 -20.62
CA LEU A 122 -11.37 38.21 -22.06
C LEU A 122 -12.77 38.23 -22.70
N SER A 123 -13.62 37.24 -22.41
CA SER A 123 -14.99 37.23 -22.95
C SER A 123 -15.79 38.46 -22.51
N GLY A 124 -15.67 38.89 -21.24
CA GLY A 124 -16.32 40.12 -20.77
C GLY A 124 -15.81 41.39 -21.46
N LEU A 125 -14.54 41.44 -21.85
CA LEU A 125 -13.98 42.55 -22.63
C LEU A 125 -14.49 42.56 -24.07
N PHE A 126 -14.60 41.38 -24.70
CA PHE A 126 -15.17 41.28 -26.05
C PHE A 126 -16.64 41.67 -26.07
N GLU A 127 -17.44 41.22 -25.11
CA GLU A 127 -18.86 41.59 -24.99
C GLU A 127 -19.07 43.11 -24.77
N SER A 128 -18.24 43.73 -23.93
CA SER A 128 -18.29 45.18 -23.72
C SER A 128 -17.79 45.97 -24.94
N SER A 129 -16.79 45.47 -25.67
CA SER A 129 -16.31 46.07 -26.92
C SER A 129 -17.37 46.01 -28.03
N SER A 130 -18.10 44.90 -28.16
CA SER A 130 -19.20 44.80 -29.12
C SER A 130 -20.38 45.70 -28.78
N ALA A 131 -20.72 45.83 -27.49
CA ALA A 131 -21.77 46.75 -27.04
C ALA A 131 -21.40 48.22 -27.34
N THR A 132 -20.15 48.61 -27.11
CA THR A 132 -19.66 49.96 -27.41
C THR A 132 -19.67 50.27 -28.91
N HIS A 133 -19.37 49.27 -29.76
CA HIS A 133 -19.44 49.44 -31.22
C HIS A 133 -20.89 49.55 -31.74
N GLN A 134 -21.85 48.85 -31.13
CA GLN A 134 -23.27 48.96 -31.52
C GLN A 134 -23.88 50.31 -31.12
N GLN A 135 -23.50 50.89 -29.98
CA GLN A 135 -23.92 52.25 -29.62
C GLN A 135 -23.34 53.33 -30.54
N GLN A 136 -22.06 53.23 -30.93
CA GLN A 136 -21.44 54.20 -31.85
C GLN A 136 -21.95 54.13 -33.29
N LEU A 137 -22.50 53.01 -33.74
CA LEU A 137 -23.13 52.90 -35.06
C LEU A 137 -24.53 53.53 -35.06
N ASN A 138 -25.33 53.30 -34.02
CA ASN A 138 -26.66 53.91 -33.92
C ASN A 138 -26.62 55.44 -33.76
N ASP A 139 -25.62 56.00 -33.08
CA ASP A 139 -25.50 57.47 -32.89
C ASP A 139 -25.04 58.23 -34.16
N LYS A 140 -24.54 57.53 -35.19
CA LYS A 140 -24.03 58.18 -36.42
C LYS A 140 -25.05 58.28 -37.56
N ASP A 141 -26.15 57.54 -37.49
CA ASP A 141 -27.17 57.53 -38.55
C ASP A 141 -28.20 58.66 -38.40
N ASP A 142 -28.21 59.39 -37.28
CA ASP A 142 -29.21 60.42 -36.97
C ASP A 142 -28.86 61.86 -37.43
N THR A 143 -27.70 62.11 -38.07
CA THR A 143 -27.25 63.50 -38.32
C THR A 143 -27.03 63.96 -39.76
N LEU A 144 -27.31 63.17 -40.81
CA LEU A 144 -27.03 63.62 -42.19
C LEU A 144 -28.14 63.27 -43.19
N THR A 145 -29.24 64.03 -43.15
CA THR A 145 -30.17 64.13 -44.28
C THR A 145 -30.50 65.59 -44.58
N ASN A 146 -29.86 66.19 -45.58
CA ASN A 146 -30.59 66.99 -46.56
C ASN A 146 -29.82 67.29 -47.86
N SER A 147 -30.61 67.43 -48.94
CA SER A 147 -30.33 68.15 -50.19
C SER A 147 -29.76 67.40 -51.40
N SER A 148 -30.67 66.68 -52.06
CA SER A 148 -31.10 66.87 -53.47
C SER A 148 -30.10 66.93 -54.65
N ASN A 149 -30.20 65.86 -55.46
CA ASN A 149 -30.39 65.79 -56.94
C ASN A 149 -29.24 66.09 -57.92
N THR A 150 -29.00 65.13 -58.85
CA THR A 150 -28.88 65.26 -60.33
C THR A 150 -28.06 64.08 -60.87
N SER A 151 -28.69 63.00 -61.35
CA SER A 151 -29.19 62.69 -62.71
C SER A 151 -28.21 61.87 -63.58
N HIS A 152 -28.76 60.74 -64.04
CA HIS A 152 -28.49 60.04 -65.30
C HIS A 152 -27.14 59.30 -65.51
N ILE A 153 -27.20 57.96 -65.61
CA ILE A 153 -26.92 57.16 -66.83
C ILE A 153 -27.30 55.69 -66.56
N LYS A 154 -28.03 55.12 -67.52
CA LYS A 154 -28.46 53.71 -67.61
C LYS A 154 -27.23 52.81 -67.80
N ASP A 155 -27.21 51.63 -67.18
CA ASP A 155 -27.38 50.38 -67.93
C ASP A 155 -27.50 49.15 -67.00
N LYS A 156 -28.58 48.38 -67.25
CA LYS A 156 -28.73 46.91 -67.26
C LYS A 156 -27.86 46.12 -66.24
N ASN A 157 -28.42 45.33 -65.32
CA ASN A 157 -29.34 44.23 -65.58
C ASN A 157 -30.01 43.77 -64.28
N ASP A 158 -31.22 43.28 -64.43
CA ASP A 158 -32.20 42.99 -63.39
C ASP A 158 -32.09 41.54 -62.87
N ASN A 159 -32.48 41.35 -61.62
CA ASN A 159 -33.13 40.14 -61.07
C ASN A 159 -32.29 38.85 -60.82
N GLN A 160 -32.38 38.11 -59.69
CA GLN A 160 -33.27 38.11 -58.52
C GLN A 160 -32.58 37.54 -57.27
N ASN A 161 -33.04 38.08 -56.15
CA ASN A 161 -32.99 37.56 -54.79
C ASN A 161 -33.72 36.20 -54.70
N GLU A 162 -33.14 35.21 -54.03
CA GLU A 162 -33.90 34.28 -53.19
C GLU A 162 -32.99 33.60 -52.15
N ASN A 163 -33.24 33.91 -50.87
CA ASN A 163 -32.81 33.17 -49.69
C ASN A 163 -32.97 31.66 -49.85
N LYS A 164 -31.94 30.84 -49.55
CA LYS A 164 -32.05 29.59 -48.77
C LYS A 164 -30.76 29.23 -48.02
N VAL A 165 -30.94 28.97 -46.73
CA VAL A 165 -30.03 28.28 -45.81
C VAL A 165 -29.59 26.92 -46.40
N ALA A 166 -28.29 26.64 -46.41
CA ALA A 166 -27.71 25.31 -46.64
C ALA A 166 -26.49 25.18 -45.71
N GLU A 167 -26.66 24.59 -44.53
CA GLU A 167 -26.48 23.17 -44.26
C GLU A 167 -25.00 22.72 -44.36
N TYR A 168 -24.48 22.28 -43.21
CA TYR A 168 -23.11 21.81 -43.01
C TYR A 168 -22.78 20.66 -43.95
N GLY A 169 -21.85 20.88 -44.89
CA GLY A 169 -21.37 19.83 -45.78
C GLY A 169 -19.90 20.03 -46.16
N ASN A 170 -19.05 19.13 -45.67
CA ASN A 170 -17.73 18.80 -46.21
C ASN A 170 -16.60 19.84 -46.09
N ARG A 171 -15.94 19.86 -44.92
CA ARG A 171 -14.48 20.07 -44.89
C ARG A 171 -13.81 18.75 -44.55
N GLN A 172 -13.19 18.13 -45.55
CA GLN A 172 -12.34 16.96 -45.41
C GLN A 172 -11.23 17.27 -44.38
N LYS A 173 -11.33 16.65 -43.19
CA LYS A 173 -10.28 16.68 -42.18
C LYS A 173 -9.15 15.74 -42.63
N LYS A 174 -7.97 16.29 -42.92
CA LYS A 174 -6.73 15.53 -43.01
C LYS A 174 -6.49 14.85 -41.65
N THR A 175 -6.61 13.53 -41.61
CA THR A 175 -6.30 12.72 -40.43
C THR A 175 -4.78 12.61 -40.28
N PHE A 176 -4.21 13.23 -39.24
CA PHE A 176 -2.89 12.85 -38.76
C PHE A 176 -3.03 11.48 -38.09
N LYS A 177 -2.39 10.45 -38.65
CA LYS A 177 -2.32 9.12 -38.06
C LYS A 177 -1.35 9.17 -36.87
N ASN A 178 -1.88 9.30 -35.66
CA ASN A 178 -1.11 9.02 -34.46
C ASN A 178 -1.33 7.53 -34.12
N ASN A 179 -0.27 6.74 -34.30
CA ASN A 179 -0.23 5.34 -33.91
C ASN A 179 -0.16 5.24 -32.38
N THR A 180 -1.31 5.18 -31.71
CA THR A 180 -1.38 4.91 -30.27
C THR A 180 -1.39 3.40 -30.06
N ASN A 181 -0.33 2.91 -29.43
CA ASN A 181 -0.17 1.53 -29.02
C ASN A 181 -1.25 1.19 -27.98
N ASN A 182 -2.31 0.50 -28.40
CA ASN A 182 -3.40 0.05 -27.54
C ASN A 182 -2.94 -1.14 -26.70
N SER A 183 -2.45 -0.89 -25.50
CA SER A 183 -2.24 -1.95 -24.50
C SER A 183 -2.26 -1.35 -23.10
N TRP A 184 -3.41 -0.85 -22.65
CA TRP A 184 -3.51 -0.38 -21.26
C TRP A 184 -4.80 -0.74 -20.51
N TRP A 185 -5.64 -1.61 -21.05
CA TRP A 185 -6.83 -2.09 -20.33
C TRP A 185 -7.10 -3.56 -20.61
N HIS A 186 -6.38 -4.44 -19.93
CA HIS A 186 -6.82 -5.81 -19.69
C HIS A 186 -6.47 -6.22 -18.26
N PHE A 187 -7.34 -5.86 -17.32
CA PHE A 187 -7.53 -6.58 -16.06
C PHE A 187 -9.01 -6.51 -15.68
N TRP A 188 -9.74 -7.55 -16.06
CA TRP A 188 -10.93 -8.08 -15.39
C TRP A 188 -10.74 -9.59 -15.32
#